data_AF-A0A6B3G587-F1
#
_entry.id   AF-A0A6B3G587-F1
#
_cell.length_a   1.000
_cell.length_b   1.000
_cell.length_c   1.000
_cell.angle_alpha   90.00
_cell.angle_beta   90.00
_cell.angle_gamma   90.00
#
_symmetry.space_group_name_H-M   'P 1'
#
loop_
_entity.id
_entity.type
_entity.pdbx_description
1 polymer ?
#
loop_
_entity_poly.entity_id
_entity_poly.type
_entity_poly.pdbx_seq_one_letter_code
_entity_poly.pdbx_strand_id
1 'polypeptide(L)'
;GSTGRPKGVVVPHRALAARVGWMREHYGITADDEVLQFASLSFDTHAEEIFPALIAGAHLVVADPDSTLPDHLHLAAGRGTGPTVLDLPTPYWHELAGDLEAVTWPP
;
A
#
# COMPACT_ATOMS: atom_id res chain seq x y z
N GLY A 1 19.13 1.18 12.08
CA GLY A 1 20.58 1.43 11.91
C GLY A 1 21.35 0.76 13.02
N SER A 2 22.13 -0.28 12.70
CA SER A 2 22.82 -1.13 13.70
C SER A 2 23.91 -0.41 14.51
N THR A 3 24.36 0.76 14.05
CA THR A 3 25.46 1.52 14.67
C THR A 3 24.98 2.65 15.60
N GLY A 4 23.68 2.77 15.87
CA GLY A 4 23.09 3.85 16.69
C GLY A 4 23.08 5.24 16.04
N ARG A 5 23.67 5.40 14.87
CA ARG A 5 23.64 6.65 14.07
C ARG A 5 22.89 6.38 12.76
N PRO A 6 21.72 7.00 12.53
CA PRO A 6 20.99 6.86 11.27
C PRO A 6 21.84 7.28 10.07
N LYS A 7 21.71 6.56 8.96
CA LYS A 7 22.33 6.89 7.68
C LYS A 7 21.20 7.14 6.69
N GLY A 8 21.17 8.32 6.08
CA GLY A 8 20.22 8.63 5.02
C GLY A 8 20.53 7.84 3.76
N VAL A 9 19.51 7.29 3.13
CA VAL A 9 19.61 6.65 1.80
C VAL A 9 19.08 7.64 0.77
N VAL A 10 19.91 7.98 -0.22
CA VAL A 10 19.50 8.86 -1.32
C VAL A 10 19.05 7.99 -2.49
N VAL A 11 17.78 8.15 -2.89
CA VAL A 11 17.19 7.44 -4.04
C VAL A 11 17.01 8.41 -5.21
N PRO A 12 17.67 8.22 -6.36
CA PRO A 12 17.46 9.06 -7.53
C PRO A 12 16.05 8.86 -8.11
N HIS A 13 15.42 9.93 -8.61
CA HIS A 13 14.11 9.86 -9.28
C HIS A 13 14.04 8.80 -10.38
N ARG A 14 15.12 8.64 -11.18
CA ARG A 14 15.18 7.61 -12.24
C ARG A 14 15.06 6.18 -11.71
N ALA A 15 15.60 5.91 -10.52
CA ALA A 15 15.53 4.59 -9.91
C ALA A 15 14.11 4.32 -9.40
N LEU A 16 13.51 5.32 -8.74
CA LEU A 16 12.11 5.26 -8.31
C LEU A 16 11.17 5.08 -9.51
N ALA A 17 11.31 5.88 -10.56
CA ALA A 17 10.48 5.79 -11.76
C ALA A 17 10.60 4.41 -12.44
N ALA A 18 11.80 3.83 -12.51
CA ALA A 18 12.00 2.48 -13.06
C ALA A 18 11.30 1.41 -12.20
N ARG A 19 11.43 1.50 -10.86
CA ARG A 19 10.77 0.59 -9.91
C ARG A 19 9.24 0.67 -10.04
N VAL A 20 8.71 1.88 -10.04
CA VAL A 20 7.27 2.16 -10.15
C VAL A 20 6.70 1.71 -11.49
N GLY A 21 7.42 1.95 -12.59
CA GLY A 21 7.04 1.47 -13.92
C GLY A 21 6.96 -0.06 -13.98
N TRP A 22 7.97 -0.74 -13.42
CA TRP A 22 7.96 -2.21 -13.30
C TRP A 22 6.78 -2.70 -12.44
N MET A 23 6.49 -2.06 -11.30
CA MET A 23 5.40 -2.48 -10.42
C MET A 23 4.04 -2.37 -11.11
N ARG A 24 3.77 -1.22 -11.75
CA ARG A 24 2.52 -1.02 -12.49
C ARG A 24 2.31 -2.11 -13.54
N GLU A 25 3.35 -2.44 -14.32
CA GLU A 25 3.27 -3.46 -15.36
C GLU A 25 3.16 -4.88 -14.78
N HIS A 26 4.01 -5.21 -13.82
CA HIS A 26 4.14 -6.58 -13.30
C HIS A 26 3.00 -6.97 -12.37
N TYR A 27 2.48 -6.03 -11.58
CA TYR A 27 1.32 -6.26 -10.71
C TYR A 27 -0.01 -5.94 -11.41
N GLY A 28 0.04 -5.40 -12.64
CA GLY A 28 -1.16 -5.13 -13.43
C GLY A 28 -2.03 -4.02 -12.84
N ILE A 29 -1.44 -3.02 -12.17
CA ILE A 29 -2.19 -1.92 -11.56
C ILE A 29 -2.78 -1.04 -12.66
N THR A 30 -4.09 -0.82 -12.58
CA THR A 30 -4.91 -0.09 -13.55
C THR A 30 -5.63 1.10 -12.91
N ALA A 31 -6.37 1.87 -13.71
CA ALA A 31 -7.19 2.96 -13.21
C ALA A 31 -8.45 2.49 -12.44
N ASP A 32 -8.79 1.20 -12.54
CA ASP A 32 -9.93 0.62 -11.84
C ASP A 32 -9.57 0.16 -10.41
N ASP A 33 -8.28 0.23 -10.04
CA ASP A 33 -7.79 -0.20 -8.74
C ASP A 33 -7.99 0.84 -7.63
N GLU A 34 -8.13 0.34 -6.41
CA GLU A 34 -8.06 1.11 -5.17
C GLU A 34 -6.85 0.61 -4.36
N VAL A 35 -5.81 1.43 -4.25
CA VAL A 35 -4.54 1.07 -3.60
C VAL A 35 -4.52 1.64 -2.19
N LEU A 36 -4.33 0.80 -1.18
CA LEU A 36 -4.18 1.24 0.20
C LEU A 36 -2.78 1.81 0.45
N GLN A 37 -2.71 3.04 0.92
CA GLN A 37 -1.53 3.68 1.48
C GLN A 37 -1.53 3.42 2.99
N PHE A 38 -0.75 2.44 3.43
CA PHE A 38 -0.71 1.96 4.80
C PHE A 38 0.62 2.28 5.49
N ALA A 39 1.73 2.10 4.79
CA ALA A 39 3.05 2.32 5.37
C ALA A 39 3.27 3.77 5.79
N SER A 40 3.94 3.98 6.93
CA SER A 40 4.39 5.33 7.28
C SER A 40 5.33 5.89 6.21
N LEU A 41 5.23 7.19 5.92
CA LEU A 41 6.14 7.92 5.03
C LEU A 41 7.62 7.84 5.46
N SER A 42 7.91 7.35 6.67
CA SER A 42 9.27 7.09 7.16
C SER A 42 9.86 5.74 6.70
N PHE A 43 9.07 4.86 6.09
CA PHE A 43 9.49 3.59 5.48
C PHE A 43 9.40 3.67 3.97
N ASP A 44 10.34 3.09 3.23
CA ASP A 44 10.38 3.13 1.76
C ASP A 44 9.14 2.55 1.07
N THR A 45 8.45 1.59 1.70
CA THR A 45 7.19 1.01 1.21
C THR A 45 6.12 2.05 0.83
N HIS A 46 6.06 3.22 1.48
CA HIS A 46 5.10 4.26 1.08
C HIS A 46 5.22 4.65 -0.39
N ALA A 47 6.43 4.62 -0.95
CA ALA A 47 6.66 4.98 -2.35
C ALA A 47 6.10 3.90 -3.29
N GLU A 48 6.12 2.64 -2.86
CA GLU A 48 5.57 1.49 -3.57
C GLU A 48 4.04 1.46 -3.52
N GLU A 49 3.42 2.03 -2.48
CA GLU A 49 1.97 2.21 -2.40
C GLU A 49 1.49 3.42 -3.22
N ILE A 50 2.18 4.57 -3.08
CA ILE A 50 1.72 5.85 -3.63
C ILE A 50 1.95 5.94 -5.14
N PHE A 51 3.19 5.76 -5.60
CA PHE A 51 3.53 6.15 -6.97
C PHE A 51 2.95 5.24 -8.05
N PRO A 52 2.92 3.90 -7.90
CA PRO A 52 2.26 3.02 -8.87
C PRO A 52 0.78 3.32 -9.03
N ALA A 53 0.07 3.63 -7.93
CA ALA A 53 -1.33 4.03 -7.97
C ALA A 53 -1.51 5.31 -8.83
N LEU A 54 -0.75 6.36 -8.51
CA LEU A 54 -0.86 7.66 -9.18
C LEU A 54 -0.51 7.59 -10.67
N ILE A 55 0.52 6.83 -11.07
CA ILE A 55 0.88 6.71 -12.49
C ILE A 55 -0.05 5.78 -13.28
N ALA A 56 -0.77 4.87 -12.59
CA ALA A 56 -1.78 4.02 -13.20
C ALA A 56 -3.13 4.73 -13.40
N GLY A 57 -3.34 5.85 -12.69
CA GLY A 57 -4.64 6.52 -12.61
C GLY A 57 -5.60 5.85 -11.61
N ALA A 58 -5.07 5.00 -10.73
CA ALA A 58 -5.83 4.33 -9.67
C ALA A 58 -6.24 5.32 -8.58
N HIS A 59 -7.18 4.91 -7.72
CA HIS A 59 -7.45 5.63 -6.48
C HIS A 59 -6.43 5.26 -5.41
N LEU A 60 -5.92 6.26 -4.70
CA LEU A 60 -5.08 6.07 -3.53
C LEU A 60 -5.91 6.29 -2.27
N VAL A 61 -6.08 5.24 -1.47
CA VAL A 61 -6.85 5.25 -0.24
C VAL A 61 -5.88 5.38 0.93
N VAL A 62 -5.98 6.44 1.73
CA VAL A 62 -5.05 6.67 2.85
C VAL A 62 -5.58 6.04 4.12
N ALA A 63 -4.79 5.17 4.75
CA ALA A 63 -5.12 4.56 6.03
C ALA A 63 -5.24 5.63 7.12
N ASP A 64 -6.32 5.57 7.89
CA ASP A 64 -6.50 6.35 9.11
C ASP A 64 -5.70 5.70 10.28
N PRO A 65 -4.75 6.39 10.90
CA PRO A 65 -3.96 5.82 11.99
C PRO A 65 -4.77 5.38 13.22
N ASP A 66 -6.01 5.87 13.37
CA ASP A 66 -6.90 5.49 14.47
C ASP A 66 -7.83 4.31 14.13
N SER A 67 -7.75 3.76 12.92
CA SER A 67 -8.57 2.65 12.44
C SER A 67 -7.85 1.30 12.47
N THR A 68 -8.62 0.21 12.45
CA THR A 68 -8.09 -1.16 12.44
C THR A 68 -7.82 -1.65 11.02
N LEU A 69 -7.07 -2.74 10.87
CA LEU A 69 -6.85 -3.35 9.57
C LEU A 69 -8.17 -3.77 8.88
N PRO A 70 -9.15 -4.41 9.56
CA PRO A 70 -10.47 -4.66 8.99
C PRO A 70 -11.20 -3.40 8.50
N ASP A 71 -11.10 -2.28 9.23
CA ASP A 71 -11.72 -1.02 8.80
C ASP A 71 -11.12 -0.53 7.48
N HIS A 72 -9.80 -0.70 7.29
CA HIS A 72 -9.11 -0.33 6.05
C HIS A 72 -9.50 -1.19 4.84
N LEU A 73 -9.89 -2.46 5.04
CA LEU A 73 -10.34 -3.34 3.96
C LEU A 73 -11.70 -2.93 3.39
N HIS A 74 -12.44 -2.10 4.13
CA HIS A 74 -13.73 -1.53 3.71
C HIS A 74 -13.63 -0.06 3.31
N LEU A 75 -12.43 0.51 3.39
CA LEU A 75 -12.20 1.90 3.04
C LEU A 75 -12.09 2.03 1.51
N ALA A 76 -13.05 2.72 0.91
CA ALA A 76 -13.08 2.96 -0.53
C ALA A 76 -13.07 4.46 -0.83
N ALA A 77 -12.34 4.85 -1.88
CA ALA A 77 -12.36 6.21 -2.43
C ALA A 77 -13.10 6.31 -3.77
N GLY A 78 -13.30 5.18 -4.45
CA GLY A 78 -13.91 5.09 -5.78
C GLY A 78 -15.33 4.53 -5.78
N ARG A 79 -15.61 3.68 -6.78
CA ARG A 79 -16.89 2.94 -6.90
C ARG A 79 -16.83 1.57 -6.22
N GLY A 80 -15.67 1.17 -5.70
CA GLY A 80 -15.45 -0.12 -5.07
C GLY A 80 -16.02 -0.20 -3.66
N THR A 81 -15.73 -1.32 -3.00
CA THR A 81 -16.11 -1.60 -1.60
C THR A 81 -14.90 -1.69 -0.67
N GLY A 82 -13.70 -1.47 -1.20
CA GLY A 82 -12.44 -1.53 -0.48
C GLY A 82 -11.22 -1.56 -1.41
N PRO A 83 -10.00 -1.61 -0.84
CA PRO A 83 -8.76 -1.70 -1.61
C PRO A 83 -8.67 -3.00 -2.41
N THR A 84 -8.25 -2.90 -3.68
CA THR A 84 -7.91 -4.03 -4.55
C THR A 84 -6.43 -4.38 -4.51
N VAL A 85 -5.59 -3.45 -4.04
CA VAL A 85 -4.15 -3.62 -3.88
C VAL A 85 -3.73 -3.18 -2.48
N LEU A 86 -2.99 -4.04 -1.79
CA LEU A 86 -2.44 -3.79 -0.46
C LEU A 86 -1.03 -4.40 -0.33
N ASP A 87 -0.14 -3.66 0.33
CA ASP A 87 1.15 -4.15 0.80
C ASP A 87 1.17 -4.03 2.33
N LEU A 88 1.34 -5.16 3.01
CA LEU A 88 1.27 -5.22 4.46
C LEU A 88 2.57 -5.82 5.01
N PRO A 89 3.15 -5.24 6.08
CA PRO A 89 4.18 -5.91 6.84
C PRO A 89 3.69 -7.26 7.39
N THR A 90 4.58 -8.24 7.50
CA THR A 90 4.25 -9.61 7.94
C THR A 90 3.36 -9.70 9.19
N PRO A 91 3.52 -8.87 10.25
CA PRO A 91 2.61 -8.90 11.40
C PRO A 91 1.15 -8.65 11.04
N TYR A 92 0.86 -7.74 10.11
CA TYR A 92 -0.50 -7.43 9.66
C TYR A 92 -1.07 -8.54 8.78
N TRP A 93 -0.22 -9.26 8.02
CA TRP A 93 -0.64 -10.49 7.38
C TRP A 93 -1.04 -11.58 8.38
N HIS A 94 -0.36 -11.70 9.52
CA HIS A 94 -0.76 -12.64 10.57
C HIS A 94 -2.08 -12.27 11.24
N GLU A 95 -2.29 -10.97 11.53
CA GLU A 95 -3.57 -10.45 12.03
C GLU A 95 -4.69 -10.80 11.05
N LEU A 96 -4.51 -10.44 9.78
CA LEU A 96 -5.48 -10.72 8.73
C LEU A 96 -5.77 -12.21 8.57
N ALA A 97 -4.74 -13.05 8.61
CA ALA A 97 -4.88 -14.50 8.52
C ALA A 97 -5.61 -15.10 9.74
N GLY A 98 -5.37 -14.55 10.94
CA GLY A 98 -6.06 -14.96 12.17
C GLY A 98 -7.54 -14.61 12.17
N ASP A 99 -7.89 -13.50 11.51
CA ASP A 99 -9.25 -12.96 11.46
C ASP A 99 -9.98 -13.28 10.15
N LEU A 100 -9.46 -14.18 9.31
CA LEU A 100 -10.06 -14.53 8.00
C LEU A 100 -11.55 -14.89 8.09
N GLU A 101 -11.96 -15.56 9.17
CA GLU A 101 -13.35 -15.97 9.42
C GLU A 101 -14.23 -14.84 10.00
N ALA A 102 -13.62 -13.80 10.57
CA ALA A 102 -14.29 -12.66 11.17
C ALA A 102 -14.36 -11.43 10.24
N VAL A 103 -13.48 -11.34 9.24
CA VAL A 103 -13.46 -10.29 8.23
C VAL A 103 -14.51 -10.59 7.15
N THR A 104 -15.40 -9.63 6.91
CA THR A 104 -16.24 -9.68 5.71
C THR A 104 -15.38 -9.22 4.54
N TRP A 105 -15.11 -10.09 3.58
CA TRP A 105 -14.30 -9.72 2.42
C TRP A 105 -15.15 -8.91 1.43
N PRO A 106 -14.62 -7.83 0.85
CA PRO A 106 -15.26 -7.21 -0.30
C PRO A 106 -15.44 -8.28 -1.42
N PRO A 107 -16.55 -8.22 -2.18
CA PRO A 107 -16.90 -9.21 -3.19
C PRO A 107 -15.85 -9.38 -4.30
#